data_AF-A0AA38NWX9-F1
#
_entry.id   AF-A0AA38NWX9-F1
#
_cell.length_a   1.000
_cell.length_b   1.000
_cell.length_c   1.000
_cell.angle_alpha   90.00
_cell.angle_beta   90.00
_cell.angle_gamma   90.00
#
_symmetry.space_group_name_H-M   'P 1'
#
loop_
_entity.id
_entity.type
_entity.pdbx_description
1 polymer ?
#
loop_
_entity_poly.entity_id
_entity_poly.type
_entity_poly.pdbx_seq_one_letter_code
_entity_poly.pdbx_strand_id
1 'polypeptide(L)'
;VGEGFRETSWIWKEGGTGALVDQSTLDEFIRVEWCKTHARARRWIEEVNLLKEEKRRVLVSLEYNAKEWEGRTDYEGPLSEGKDGVHKEGARAYAYAQAAIFRGLARSFEDLW
;
A
#
# COMPACT_ATOMS: atom_id res chain seq x y z
N VAL A 1 6.24 45.29 -5.53
CA VAL A 1 6.55 44.85 -6.90
C VAL A 1 5.26 44.29 -7.47
N GLY A 2 4.65 44.97 -8.45
CA GLY A 2 3.30 44.65 -8.92
C GLY A 2 3.29 43.43 -9.84
N GLU A 3 2.35 42.51 -9.62
CA GLU A 3 2.11 41.33 -10.47
C GLU A 3 1.46 41.66 -11.84
N GLY A 4 1.44 42.93 -12.26
CA GLY A 4 0.73 43.39 -13.46
C GLY A 4 1.29 42.89 -14.81
N PHE A 5 2.44 42.20 -14.80
CA PHE A 5 3.06 41.63 -16.01
C PHE A 5 2.99 40.09 -16.06
N ARG A 6 2.29 39.42 -15.13
CA ARG A 6 2.06 37.98 -15.23
C ARG A 6 0.96 37.71 -16.24
N GLU A 7 1.32 37.08 -17.35
CA GLU A 7 0.36 36.62 -18.34
C GLU A 7 -0.50 35.50 -17.74
N THR A 8 -1.82 35.68 -17.77
CA THR A 8 -2.78 34.70 -17.23
C THR A 8 -2.64 33.37 -17.96
N SER A 9 -2.54 32.27 -17.22
CA SER A 9 -2.36 30.93 -17.81
C SER A 9 -3.45 30.63 -18.84
N TRP A 10 -3.08 29.95 -19.92
CA TRP A 10 -3.96 29.66 -21.07
C TRP A 10 -5.22 28.88 -20.68
N ILE A 11 -5.21 28.16 -19.55
CA ILE A 11 -6.37 27.47 -19.00
C ILE A 11 -7.51 28.41 -18.56
N TRP A 12 -7.21 29.70 -18.38
CA TRP A 12 -8.16 30.75 -18.03
C TRP A 12 -8.53 31.63 -19.23
N LYS A 13 -8.12 31.22 -20.43
CA LYS A 13 -8.46 31.87 -21.69
C LYS A 13 -9.48 31.01 -22.43
N GLU A 14 -10.42 31.66 -23.10
CA GLU A 14 -11.47 31.01 -23.88
C GLU A 14 -10.85 30.34 -25.13
N GLY A 15 -11.27 29.09 -25.40
CA GLY A 15 -10.72 28.27 -26.47
C GLY A 15 -11.00 28.87 -27.84
N GLY A 16 -9.98 29.40 -28.51
CA GLY A 16 -10.05 29.90 -29.88
C GLY A 16 -9.99 31.43 -30.02
N THR A 17 -10.29 32.20 -28.97
CA THR A 17 -10.22 33.67 -28.99
C THR A 17 -9.03 34.22 -28.20
N GLY A 18 -8.51 33.46 -27.22
CA GLY A 18 -7.41 33.91 -26.36
C GLY A 18 -7.80 35.02 -25.36
N ALA A 19 -9.08 35.40 -25.33
CA ALA A 19 -9.66 36.31 -24.36
C ALA A 19 -9.83 35.62 -23.00
N LEU A 20 -9.90 36.38 -21.92
CA LEU A 20 -10.26 35.83 -20.60
C LEU A 20 -11.70 35.30 -20.64
N VAL A 21 -11.94 34.16 -20.01
CA VAL A 21 -13.31 33.67 -19.81
C VAL A 21 -14.09 34.65 -18.95
N ASP A 22 -15.40 34.77 -19.22
CA ASP A 22 -16.27 35.61 -18.40
C ASP A 22 -16.29 35.13 -16.94
N GLN A 23 -16.66 36.03 -16.01
CA GLN A 23 -16.62 35.75 -14.58
C GLN A 23 -17.50 34.55 -14.18
N SER A 24 -18.65 34.35 -14.82
CA SER A 24 -19.56 33.25 -14.48
C SER A 24 -18.99 31.89 -14.87
N THR A 25 -18.36 31.83 -16.06
CA THR A 25 -17.65 30.64 -16.53
C THR A 25 -16.40 30.38 -15.70
N LEU A 26 -15.67 31.42 -15.29
CA LEU A 26 -14.53 31.31 -14.39
C LEU A 26 -14.94 30.75 -13.01
N ASP A 27 -16.04 31.23 -12.43
CA ASP A 27 -16.57 30.74 -11.16
C ASP A 27 -16.97 29.26 -11.25
N GLU A 28 -17.56 28.83 -12.38
CA GLU A 28 -17.88 27.43 -12.63
C GLU A 28 -16.61 26.57 -12.72
N PHE A 29 -15.59 27.01 -13.47
CA PHE A 29 -14.31 26.31 -13.54
C PHE A 29 -13.64 26.18 -12.18
N ILE A 30 -13.64 27.25 -11.37
CA ILE A 30 -13.09 27.22 -10.01
C ILE A 30 -13.85 26.21 -9.15
N ARG A 31 -15.19 26.17 -9.22
CA ARG A 31 -15.99 25.18 -8.47
C ARG A 31 -15.67 23.75 -8.89
N VAL A 32 -15.55 23.50 -10.20
CA VAL A 32 -15.19 22.17 -10.73
C VAL A 32 -13.80 21.76 -10.28
N GLU A 33 -12.80 22.65 -10.39
CA GLU A 33 -11.44 22.36 -9.94
C GLU A 33 -11.35 22.20 -8.42
N TRP A 34 -12.11 22.96 -7.66
CA TRP A 34 -12.25 22.75 -6.21
C TRP A 34 -12.83 21.37 -5.91
N CYS A 35 -13.92 20.97 -6.56
CA CYS A 35 -14.50 19.64 -6.38
C CYS A 35 -13.50 18.52 -6.72
N LYS A 36 -12.76 18.65 -7.82
CA LYS A 36 -11.73 17.66 -8.22
C LYS A 36 -10.58 17.60 -7.22
N THR A 37 -10.08 18.74 -6.77
CA THR A 37 -8.97 18.81 -5.80
C THR A 37 -9.42 18.31 -4.43
N HIS A 38 -10.63 18.66 -4.00
CA HIS A 38 -11.24 18.15 -2.77
C HIS A 38 -11.40 16.63 -2.81
N ALA A 39 -11.95 16.08 -3.90
CA ALA A 39 -12.09 14.63 -4.08
C ALA A 39 -10.73 13.91 -4.03
N ARG A 40 -9.70 14.46 -4.68
CA ARG A 40 -8.33 13.94 -4.62
C ARG A 40 -7.76 13.98 -3.19
N ALA A 41 -7.96 15.08 -2.47
CA ALA A 41 -7.51 15.21 -1.09
C ALA A 41 -8.21 14.19 -0.17
N ARG A 42 -9.53 13.99 -0.33
CA ARG A 42 -10.29 12.98 0.41
C ARG A 42 -9.78 11.56 0.14
N ARG A 43 -9.55 11.23 -1.13
CA ARG A 43 -8.99 9.94 -1.55
C ARG A 43 -7.59 9.72 -0.98
N TRP A 44 -6.73 10.72 -1.02
CA TRP A 44 -5.38 10.63 -0.45
C TRP A 44 -5.42 10.30 1.05
N ILE A 45 -6.32 10.92 1.80
CA ILE A 45 -6.50 10.62 3.23
C ILE A 45 -6.90 9.15 3.44
N GLU A 46 -7.81 8.63 2.61
CA GLU A 46 -8.19 7.22 2.63
C GLU A 46 -7.01 6.31 2.31
N GLU A 47 -6.28 6.57 1.22
CA GLU A 47 -5.12 5.80 0.79
C GLU A 47 -4.02 5.76 1.86
N VAL A 48 -3.75 6.87 2.55
CA VAL A 48 -2.80 6.92 3.67
C VAL A 48 -3.26 6.01 4.83
N ASN A 49 -4.55 6.01 5.15
CA ASN A 49 -5.08 5.14 6.21
C ASN A 49 -5.05 3.67 5.81
N LEU A 50 -5.40 3.35 4.56
CA LEU A 50 -5.30 2.00 4.01
C LEU A 50 -3.86 1.49 4.01
N LEU A 51 -2.89 2.33 3.62
CA LEU A 51 -1.48 1.96 3.62
C LEU A 51 -0.97 1.64 5.04
N LYS A 52 -1.36 2.43 6.06
CA LYS A 52 -1.01 2.15 7.46
C LYS A 52 -1.57 0.81 7.93
N GLU A 53 -2.82 0.52 7.57
CA GLU A 53 -3.45 -0.74 7.93
C GLU A 53 -2.84 -1.92 7.15
N GLU A 54 -2.46 -1.74 5.89
CA GLU A 54 -1.80 -2.77 5.10
C GLU A 54 -0.42 -3.11 5.67
N LYS A 55 0.38 -2.10 6.04
CA LYS A 55 1.64 -2.32 6.78
C LYS A 55 1.42 -3.19 8.02
N ARG A 56 0.41 -2.85 8.85
CA ARG A 56 0.06 -3.64 10.04
C ARG A 56 -0.35 -5.07 9.68
N ARG A 57 -1.19 -5.26 8.66
CA ARG A 57 -1.67 -6.57 8.21
C ARG A 57 -0.57 -7.46 7.64
N VAL A 58 0.42 -6.89 6.95
CA VAL A 58 1.58 -7.64 6.46
C VAL A 58 2.32 -8.26 7.63
N LEU A 59 2.62 -7.49 8.69
CA LEU A 59 3.31 -8.02 9.87
C LEU A 59 2.52 -9.15 10.56
N VAL A 60 1.21 -8.95 10.74
CA VAL A 60 0.32 -9.97 11.32
C VAL A 60 0.28 -11.24 10.46
N SER A 61 0.21 -11.09 9.14
CA SER A 61 0.20 -12.22 8.20
C SER A 61 1.51 -13.00 8.22
N LEU A 62 2.65 -12.30 8.32
CA LEU A 62 3.96 -12.95 8.42
C LEU A 62 4.10 -13.74 9.72
N GLU A 63 3.68 -13.20 10.86
CA GLU A 63 3.70 -13.93 12.14
C GLU A 63 2.70 -15.10 12.14
N TYR A 64 1.52 -14.93 11.54
CA TYR A 64 0.58 -16.04 11.34
C TYR A 64 1.22 -17.17 10.53
N ASN A 65 1.85 -16.85 9.40
CA ASN A 65 2.54 -17.84 8.56
C ASN A 65 3.70 -18.51 9.32
N ALA A 66 4.45 -17.78 10.15
CA ALA A 66 5.49 -18.36 10.97
C ALA A 66 4.93 -19.41 11.94
N LYS A 67 3.82 -19.10 12.61
CA LYS A 67 3.12 -20.05 13.50
C LYS A 67 2.57 -21.26 12.75
N GLU A 68 2.03 -21.06 11.56
CA GLU A 68 1.58 -22.15 10.70
C GLU A 68 2.74 -23.10 10.34
N TRP A 69 3.94 -22.57 10.12
CA TRP A 69 5.13 -23.40 9.91
C TRP A 69 5.58 -24.12 11.19
N GLU A 70 5.55 -23.47 12.35
CA GLU A 70 5.82 -24.14 13.62
C GLU A 70 4.83 -25.26 13.92
N GLY A 71 3.55 -25.09 13.59
CA GLY A 71 2.55 -26.16 13.73
C GLY A 71 2.80 -27.37 12.83
N ARG A 72 3.68 -27.26 11.81
CA ARG A 72 4.03 -28.36 10.91
C ARG A 72 5.24 -29.17 11.39
N THR A 73 5.87 -28.81 12.50
CA THR A 73 7.04 -29.55 13.04
C THR A 73 6.71 -30.98 13.40
N ASP A 74 5.48 -31.22 13.84
CA ASP A 74 4.96 -32.51 14.27
C ASP A 74 3.89 -33.03 13.29
N TYR A 75 4.05 -32.74 12.00
CA TYR A 75 3.09 -33.16 10.98
C TYR A 75 3.07 -34.70 10.84
N GLU A 76 1.94 -35.31 11.20
CA GLU A 76 1.68 -36.75 11.09
C GLU A 76 0.59 -37.06 10.04
N GLY A 77 0.65 -36.43 8.87
CA GLY A 77 -0.27 -36.71 7.76
C GLY A 77 0.28 -37.73 6.75
N PRO A 78 -0.42 -37.94 5.61
CA PRO A 78 -0.08 -38.97 4.62
C PRO A 78 1.36 -38.88 4.07
N LEU A 79 1.94 -37.67 4.06
CA LEU A 79 3.33 -37.46 3.61
C LEU A 79 4.38 -37.97 4.62
N SER A 80 3.98 -38.23 5.87
CA SER A 80 4.82 -38.82 6.91
C SER A 80 4.73 -40.36 6.96
N GLU A 81 3.80 -40.99 6.25
CA GLU A 81 3.65 -42.46 6.26
C GLU A 81 4.85 -43.14 5.57
N GLY A 82 5.40 -44.17 6.22
CA GLY A 82 6.54 -44.94 5.68
C GLY A 82 7.87 -44.19 5.63
N LYS A 83 7.96 -42.98 6.21
CA LYS A 83 9.19 -42.19 6.28
C LYS A 83 9.99 -42.52 7.54
N ASP A 84 11.31 -42.53 7.40
CA ASP A 84 12.24 -42.78 8.49
C ASP A 84 12.38 -41.57 9.44
N GLY A 85 13.05 -41.78 10.58
CA GLY A 85 13.26 -40.72 11.57
C GLY A 85 14.07 -39.53 11.02
N VAL A 86 15.01 -39.78 10.10
CA VAL A 86 15.84 -38.74 9.49
C VAL A 86 15.01 -37.81 8.61
N HIS A 87 14.06 -38.35 7.84
CA HIS A 87 13.17 -37.52 7.05
C HIS A 87 12.27 -36.63 7.91
N LYS A 88 11.75 -37.17 9.03
CA LYS A 88 10.96 -36.39 10.00
C LYS A 88 11.77 -35.27 10.63
N GLU A 89 13.01 -35.56 11.01
CA GLU A 89 13.94 -34.54 11.54
C GLU A 89 14.22 -33.44 10.52
N GLY A 90 14.48 -33.80 9.26
CA GLY A 90 14.69 -32.84 8.18
C GLY A 90 13.46 -31.94 7.93
N ALA A 91 12.27 -32.53 7.91
CA ALA A 91 11.02 -31.78 7.77
C ALA A 91 10.81 -30.79 8.93
N ARG A 92 11.10 -31.23 10.16
CA ARG A 92 11.04 -30.37 11.35
C ARG A 92 12.05 -29.22 11.29
N ALA A 93 13.30 -29.51 10.91
CA ALA A 93 14.33 -28.48 10.75
C ALA A 93 13.93 -27.46 9.67
N TYR A 94 13.37 -27.92 8.56
CA TYR A 94 12.88 -27.05 7.50
C TYR A 94 11.71 -26.17 7.96
N ALA A 95 10.75 -26.72 8.70
CA ALA A 95 9.64 -25.98 9.26
C ALA A 95 10.11 -24.82 10.16
N TYR A 96 11.06 -25.06 11.06
CA TYR A 96 11.66 -23.99 11.88
C TYR A 96 12.43 -22.96 11.03
N ALA A 97 13.16 -23.41 10.01
CA ALA A 97 13.85 -22.50 9.10
C ALA A 97 12.87 -21.56 8.37
N GLN A 98 11.72 -22.08 7.91
CA GLN A 98 10.68 -21.27 7.30
C GLN A 98 10.10 -20.27 8.30
N ALA A 99 9.74 -20.71 9.51
CA ALA A 99 9.25 -19.80 10.55
C ALA A 99 10.25 -18.67 10.87
N ALA A 100 11.54 -18.98 10.93
CA ALA A 100 12.60 -17.99 11.13
C ALA A 100 12.69 -16.98 9.97
N ILE A 101 12.52 -17.42 8.72
CA ILE A 101 12.49 -16.54 7.54
C ILE A 101 11.31 -15.57 7.63
N PHE A 102 10.09 -16.06 7.91
CA PHE A 102 8.90 -15.21 8.02
C PHE A 102 9.05 -14.14 9.11
N ARG A 103 9.59 -14.52 10.28
CA ARG A 103 9.90 -13.55 11.36
C ARG A 103 11.04 -12.61 11.00
N GLY A 104 12.02 -13.07 10.22
CA GLY A 104 13.06 -12.22 9.65
C GLY A 104 12.49 -11.14 8.73
N LEU A 105 11.58 -11.51 7.83
CA LEU A 105 10.88 -10.57 6.96
C LEU A 105 10.04 -9.58 7.77
N ALA A 106 9.29 -10.05 8.78
CA ALA A 106 8.50 -9.17 9.63
C ALA A 106 9.36 -8.10 10.31
N ARG A 107 10.48 -8.50 10.92
CA ARG A 107 11.44 -7.56 11.51
C ARG A 107 11.99 -6.57 10.49
N SER A 108 12.37 -7.03 9.30
CA SER A 108 12.89 -6.14 8.25
C SER A 108 11.86 -5.09 7.81
N PHE A 109 10.57 -5.44 7.79
CA PHE A 109 9.51 -4.50 7.47
C PHE A 109 9.17 -3.57 8.65
N GLU A 110 9.22 -4.06 9.89
CA GLU A 110 9.13 -3.21 11.09
C GLU A 110 10.22 -2.14 11.12
N ASP A 111 11.46 -2.50 10.76
CA ASP A 111 12.58 -1.54 10.72
C ASP A 111 12.47 -0.54 9.56
N LEU A 112 11.83 -0.93 8.46
CA LEU A 112 11.72 -0.10 7.25
C LEU A 112 10.57 0.93 7.31
N TRP A 113 9.51 0.66 8.08
CA TRP A 113 8.21 1.33 7.96
C TRP A 113 7.85 2.32 9.05
#